data_AF-A0A0X8XVZ1-F1
#
_entry.id   AF-A0A0X8XVZ1-F1
#
_cell.length_a   1.000
_cell.length_b   1.000
_cell.length_c   1.000
_cell.angle_alpha   90.00
_cell.angle_beta   90.00
_cell.angle_gamma   90.00
#
_symmetry.space_group_name_H-M   'P 1'
#
loop_
_entity.id
_entity.type
_entity.pdbx_description
1 polymer ?
#
loop_
_entity_poly.entity_id
_entity_poly.type
_entity_poly.pdbx_seq_one_letter_code
_entity_poly.pdbx_strand_id
1 'polypeptide(L)'
;ASSHHWLMAWAGLELNMLSILTIIMKPKHPRAAEAAIKYFLTQTIASTLMLFSSTINAIQTGQWNILQMTDKYACTMLLLALMMKMGAAPIYFWLPEVMQGVTTTTALIIASWQKIAPLTIMFMTHNHLPTKLMVTVGIMSTIIGGWGSINQTQLRKLMAYSSITNLGWTMVIFTISPHLATLNIITYMILLIPTFSLIKKMSLKTL
;
A
#
# COMPACT_ATOMS: atom_id res chain seq x y z
N ALA A 1 2.66 -14.52 -6.98
CA ALA A 1 1.74 -15.24 -6.08
C ALA A 1 1.33 -16.53 -6.77
N SER A 2 1.63 -17.69 -6.18
CA SER A 2 1.25 -19.02 -6.68
C SER A 2 -0.10 -19.50 -6.15
N SER A 3 -0.77 -18.72 -5.28
CA SER A 3 -2.05 -19.07 -4.69
C SER A 3 -3.21 -18.53 -5.50
N HIS A 4 -4.10 -19.42 -5.93
CA HIS A 4 -5.37 -19.07 -6.56
C HIS A 4 -6.51 -18.88 -5.54
N HIS A 5 -6.32 -19.33 -4.29
CA HIS A 5 -7.34 -19.27 -3.24
C HIS A 5 -7.23 -17.98 -2.40
N TRP A 6 -8.36 -17.29 -2.19
CA TRP A 6 -8.44 -16.03 -1.44
C TRP A 6 -7.83 -16.11 -0.03
N LEU A 7 -8.15 -17.17 0.72
CA LEU A 7 -7.66 -17.34 2.09
C LEU A 7 -6.12 -17.43 2.18
N MET A 8 -5.48 -18.04 1.17
CA MET A 8 -4.03 -18.15 1.12
C MET A 8 -3.38 -16.81 0.76
N ALA A 9 -3.99 -16.04 -0.15
CA ALA A 9 -3.55 -14.68 -0.44
C ALA A 9 -3.69 -13.76 0.80
N TRP A 10 -4.76 -13.92 1.57
CA TRP A 10 -4.94 -13.22 2.84
C TRP A 10 -3.88 -13.60 3.87
N ALA A 11 -3.64 -14.90 4.08
CA ALA A 11 -2.63 -15.37 5.02
C ALA A 11 -1.23 -14.84 4.67
N GLY A 12 -0.86 -14.81 3.39
CA GLY A 12 0.40 -14.23 2.94
C GLY A 12 0.53 -12.74 3.25
N LEU A 13 -0.55 -11.97 3.12
CA LEU A 13 -0.57 -10.56 3.47
C LEU A 13 -0.50 -10.31 4.99
N GLU A 14 -1.09 -11.18 5.80
CA GLU A 14 -0.98 -11.10 7.27
C GLU A 14 0.42 -11.44 7.77
N LEU A 15 1.04 -12.47 7.20
CA LEU A 15 2.44 -12.81 7.52
C LEU A 15 3.38 -11.66 7.19
N ASN A 16 3.15 -10.98 6.05
CA ASN A 16 3.89 -9.76 5.73
C ASN A 16 3.68 -8.72 6.85
N MET A 17 2.43 -8.37 7.18
CA MET A 17 2.10 -7.38 8.23
C MET A 17 2.80 -7.68 9.56
N LEU A 18 2.69 -8.91 10.07
CA LEU A 18 3.28 -9.32 11.34
C LEU A 18 4.81 -9.25 11.31
N SER A 19 5.43 -9.66 10.20
CA SER A 19 6.89 -9.61 10.06
C SER A 19 7.43 -8.18 10.15
N ILE A 20 6.78 -7.21 9.51
CA ILE A 20 7.24 -5.81 9.51
C ILE A 20 7.05 -5.17 10.87
N LEU A 21 5.98 -5.52 11.58
CA LEU A 21 5.70 -5.00 12.91
C LEU A 21 6.88 -5.27 13.85
N THR A 22 7.46 -6.47 13.80
CA THR A 22 8.67 -6.80 14.59
C THR A 22 9.87 -5.93 14.22
N ILE A 23 10.02 -5.61 12.94
CA ILE A 23 11.12 -4.79 12.43
C ILE A 23 10.93 -3.32 12.82
N ILE A 24 9.69 -2.80 12.79
CA ILE A 24 9.34 -1.44 13.21
C ILE A 24 9.67 -1.22 14.70
N MET A 25 9.37 -2.22 15.55
CA MET A 25 9.56 -2.15 17.00
C MET A 25 11.02 -2.31 17.47
N LYS A 26 11.94 -2.63 16.55
CA LYS A 26 13.36 -2.87 16.88
C LYS A 26 14.03 -1.69 17.60
N PRO A 27 13.96 -0.43 17.11
CA PRO A 27 14.36 0.73 17.91
C PRO A 27 13.32 0.91 19.02
N LYS A 28 13.66 0.52 20.26
CA LYS A 28 12.80 0.64 21.45
C LYS A 28 12.60 2.11 21.88
N HIS A 29 11.99 2.92 21.02
CA HIS A 29 11.75 4.35 21.19
C HIS A 29 10.23 4.60 21.16
N PRO A 30 9.69 5.54 21.95
CA PRO A 30 8.24 5.81 22.00
C PRO A 30 7.65 6.12 20.62
N ARG A 31 8.39 6.86 19.78
CA ARG A 31 7.96 7.18 18.42
C ARG A 31 7.85 5.97 17.49
N ALA A 32 8.71 4.96 17.67
CA ALA A 32 8.63 3.72 16.91
C ALA A 32 7.43 2.87 17.36
N ALA A 33 7.10 2.90 18.67
CA ALA A 33 5.89 2.27 19.20
C ALA A 33 4.62 2.91 18.64
N GLU A 34 4.54 4.24 18.59
CA GLU A 34 3.41 4.94 17.93
C GLU A 34 3.27 4.55 16.47
N ALA A 35 4.38 4.48 15.72
CA ALA A 35 4.38 4.05 14.33
C ALA A 35 3.91 2.60 14.16
N ALA A 36 4.34 1.69 15.04
CA ALA A 36 3.91 0.29 15.02
C ALA A 36 2.40 0.16 15.27
N ILE A 37 1.86 0.87 16.25
CA ILE A 37 0.43 0.85 16.58
C ILE A 37 -0.39 1.38 15.40
N LYS A 38 0.02 2.52 14.81
CA LYS A 38 -0.67 3.09 13.65
C LYS A 38 -0.64 2.14 12.45
N TYR A 39 0.51 1.54 12.17
CA TYR A 39 0.65 0.55 11.09
C TYR A 39 -0.21 -0.70 11.34
N PHE A 40 -0.18 -1.24 12.56
CA PHE A 40 -0.96 -2.41 12.93
C PHE A 40 -2.47 -2.17 12.76
N LEU A 41 -2.99 -1.08 13.31
CA LEU A 41 -4.41 -0.78 13.26
C LEU A 41 -4.91 -0.59 11.82
N THR A 42 -4.19 0.17 11.00
CA THR A 42 -4.63 0.37 9.60
C THR A 42 -4.56 -0.90 8.78
N GLN A 43 -3.53 -1.71 8.95
CA GLN A 43 -3.36 -2.94 8.18
C GLN A 43 -4.32 -4.05 8.60
N THR A 44 -4.66 -4.14 9.89
CA THR A 44 -5.67 -5.10 10.40
C THR A 44 -7.09 -4.73 9.96
N ILE A 45 -7.44 -3.45 9.95
CA ILE A 45 -8.72 -3.01 9.39
C ILE A 45 -8.77 -3.30 7.88
N ALA A 46 -7.68 -3.04 7.17
CA ALA A 46 -7.62 -3.34 5.74
C ALA A 46 -7.71 -4.84 5.45
N SER A 47 -7.09 -5.69 6.27
CA SER A 47 -7.11 -7.14 6.07
C SER A 47 -8.46 -7.78 6.42
N THR A 48 -9.13 -7.29 7.45
CA THR A 48 -10.50 -7.70 7.79
C THR A 48 -11.49 -7.30 6.71
N LEU A 49 -11.38 -6.08 6.16
CA LEU A 49 -12.16 -5.65 4.99
C LEU A 49 -11.93 -6.55 3.77
N MET A 50 -10.68 -6.98 3.55
CA MET A 50 -10.36 -7.91 2.46
C MET A 50 -11.03 -9.28 2.66
N LEU A 51 -11.01 -9.85 3.87
CA LEU A 51 -11.76 -11.07 4.17
C LEU A 51 -13.27 -10.89 4.02
N PHE A 52 -13.80 -9.74 4.43
CA PHE A 52 -15.21 -9.44 4.27
C PHE A 52 -15.60 -9.39 2.79
N SER A 53 -14.74 -8.81 1.94
CA SER A 53 -14.96 -8.81 0.50
C SER A 53 -14.98 -10.22 -0.12
N SER A 54 -14.07 -11.11 0.30
CA SER A 54 -13.98 -12.46 -0.24
C SER A 54 -15.13 -13.36 0.26
N THR A 55 -15.53 -13.21 1.53
CA THR A 55 -16.67 -13.94 2.09
C THR A 55 -17.99 -13.56 1.42
N ILE A 56 -18.23 -12.26 1.14
CA ILE A 56 -19.42 -11.83 0.41
C ILE A 56 -19.45 -12.43 -1.00
N ASN A 57 -18.32 -12.38 -1.72
CA ASN A 57 -18.22 -12.99 -3.03
C ASN A 57 -18.45 -14.51 -2.98
N ALA A 58 -17.91 -15.19 -1.97
CA ALA A 58 -18.07 -16.63 -1.78
C ALA A 58 -19.51 -17.02 -1.39
N ILE A 59 -20.21 -16.21 -0.60
CA ILE A 59 -21.62 -16.46 -0.26
C ILE A 59 -22.51 -16.36 -1.50
N GLN A 60 -22.22 -15.43 -2.41
CA GLN A 60 -23.02 -15.25 -3.63
C GLN A 60 -22.68 -16.25 -4.75
N THR A 61 -21.40 -16.58 -4.92
CA THR A 61 -20.93 -17.41 -6.07
C THR A 61 -20.57 -18.84 -5.70
N GLY A 62 -20.36 -19.13 -4.42
CA GLY A 62 -19.79 -20.39 -3.93
C GLY A 62 -18.29 -20.57 -4.20
N GLN A 63 -17.63 -19.59 -4.82
CA GLN A 63 -16.23 -19.72 -5.27
C GLN A 63 -15.27 -18.91 -4.39
N TRP A 64 -14.12 -19.52 -4.07
CA TRP A 64 -13.03 -18.89 -3.31
C TRP A 64 -11.83 -18.50 -4.18
N ASN A 65 -11.99 -18.55 -5.50
CA ASN A 65 -10.93 -18.22 -6.46
C ASN A 65 -10.77 -16.70 -6.63
N ILE A 66 -9.53 -16.21 -6.64
CA ILE A 66 -9.20 -14.78 -6.77
C ILE A 66 -9.67 -14.22 -8.12
N LEU A 67 -9.61 -15.03 -9.18
CA LEU A 67 -9.95 -14.60 -10.54
C LEU A 67 -11.45 -14.44 -10.78
N GLN A 68 -12.30 -14.92 -9.87
CA GLN A 68 -13.75 -14.94 -10.03
C GLN A 68 -14.42 -14.00 -9.03
N MET A 69 -14.18 -12.70 -9.19
CA MET A 69 -14.86 -11.65 -8.42
C MET A 69 -16.02 -11.08 -9.25
N THR A 70 -17.24 -11.51 -8.97
CA THR A 70 -18.40 -11.13 -9.79
C THR A 70 -19.25 -10.05 -9.14
N ASP A 71 -19.30 -10.01 -7.80
CA ASP A 71 -20.09 -9.03 -7.08
C ASP A 71 -19.42 -7.65 -7.09
N LYS A 72 -20.18 -6.63 -7.52
CA LYS A 72 -19.74 -5.23 -7.56
C LYS A 72 -19.45 -4.72 -6.15
N TYR A 73 -20.23 -5.11 -5.15
CA TYR A 73 -20.01 -4.68 -3.77
C TYR A 73 -18.72 -5.28 -3.22
N ALA A 74 -18.50 -6.58 -3.38
CA ALA A 74 -17.24 -7.24 -3.04
C ALA A 74 -16.02 -6.56 -3.72
N CYS A 75 -16.11 -6.24 -5.02
CA CYS A 75 -15.03 -5.57 -5.74
C CYS A 75 -14.73 -4.16 -5.20
N THR A 76 -15.76 -3.39 -4.84
CA THR A 76 -15.56 -2.05 -4.23
C THR A 76 -14.90 -2.14 -2.85
N MET A 77 -15.31 -3.11 -2.02
CA MET A 77 -14.69 -3.32 -0.70
C MET A 77 -13.25 -3.83 -0.81
N LEU A 78 -12.98 -4.72 -1.77
CA LEU A 78 -11.62 -5.15 -2.09
C LEU A 78 -10.75 -3.97 -2.48
N LEU A 79 -11.24 -3.09 -3.36
CA LEU A 79 -10.51 -1.89 -3.77
C LEU A 79 -10.20 -1.00 -2.56
N LEU A 80 -11.19 -0.72 -1.70
CA LEU A 80 -10.98 0.07 -0.48
C LEU A 80 -9.93 -0.57 0.45
N ALA A 81 -10.00 -1.90 0.65
CA ALA A 81 -9.03 -2.64 1.45
C ALA A 81 -7.60 -2.50 0.88
N LEU A 82 -7.43 -2.68 -0.43
CA LEU A 82 -6.13 -2.55 -1.09
C LEU A 82 -5.60 -1.10 -1.02
N MET A 83 -6.46 -0.10 -1.17
CA MET A 83 -6.11 1.31 -1.01
C MET A 83 -5.59 1.62 0.39
N MET A 84 -6.25 1.10 1.43
CA MET A 84 -5.78 1.24 2.81
C MET A 84 -4.41 0.59 3.01
N LYS A 85 -4.20 -0.63 2.48
CA LYS A 85 -2.91 -1.33 2.60
C LYS A 85 -1.76 -0.59 1.93
N MET A 86 -2.01 0.00 0.76
CA MET A 86 -0.99 0.72 -0.01
C MET A 86 -0.78 2.18 0.44
N GLY A 87 -1.74 2.76 1.19
CA GLY A 87 -1.68 4.14 1.66
C GLY A 87 -2.08 5.16 0.60
N ALA A 88 -3.03 4.80 -0.27
CA ALA A 88 -3.62 5.75 -1.23
C ALA A 88 -4.66 6.64 -0.55
N ALA A 89 -4.95 7.80 -1.15
CA ALA A 89 -6.00 8.69 -0.65
C ALA A 89 -7.39 8.03 -0.74
N PRO A 90 -8.31 8.29 0.21
CA PRO A 90 -8.22 9.24 1.33
C PRO A 90 -7.51 8.69 2.58
N ILE A 91 -7.21 7.38 2.64
CA ILE A 91 -6.58 6.74 3.82
C ILE A 91 -5.06 6.74 3.69
N TYR A 92 -4.48 7.93 3.44
CA TYR A 92 -3.03 8.12 3.26
C TYR A 92 -2.31 8.56 4.55
N PHE A 93 -3.04 9.05 5.55
CA PHE A 93 -2.49 9.72 6.74
C PHE A 93 -1.50 8.87 7.53
N TRP A 94 -1.66 7.56 7.54
CA TRP A 94 -0.78 6.66 8.28
C TRP A 94 0.63 6.61 7.68
N LEU A 95 0.77 6.75 6.36
CA LEU A 95 2.02 6.48 5.66
C LEU A 95 3.13 7.50 6.01
N PRO A 96 2.90 8.83 5.98
CA PRO A 96 3.90 9.81 6.40
C PRO A 96 4.32 9.70 7.86
N GLU A 97 3.38 9.35 8.75
CA GLU A 97 3.66 9.24 10.19
C GLU A 97 4.50 8.00 10.50
N VAL A 98 4.13 6.86 9.90
CA VAL A 98 4.88 5.60 10.05
C VAL A 98 6.28 5.77 9.46
N MET A 99 6.43 6.35 8.26
CA MET A 99 7.74 6.54 7.66
C MET A 99 8.66 7.47 8.47
N GLN A 100 8.12 8.42 9.22
CA GLN A 100 8.93 9.28 10.10
C GLN A 100 9.37 8.55 11.38
N GLY A 101 8.53 7.68 11.94
CA GLY A 101 8.82 6.99 13.20
C GLY A 101 9.78 5.81 13.10
N VAL A 102 10.14 5.40 11.88
CA VAL A 102 10.96 4.22 11.62
C VAL A 102 12.36 4.57 11.10
N THR A 103 13.27 3.60 11.17
CA THR A 103 14.62 3.76 10.63
C THR A 103 14.61 3.89 9.09
N THR A 104 15.63 4.51 8.50
CA THR A 104 15.67 4.73 7.04
C THR A 104 15.61 3.43 6.23
N THR A 105 16.22 2.35 6.74
CA THR A 105 16.18 1.02 6.10
C THR A 105 14.79 0.39 6.16
N THR A 106 14.04 0.60 7.23
CA THR A 106 12.69 0.06 7.38
C THR A 106 11.67 0.89 6.59
N ALA A 107 11.86 2.21 6.52
CA ALA A 107 11.12 3.08 5.62
C ALA A 107 11.27 2.64 4.15
N LEU A 108 12.50 2.25 3.72
CA LEU A 108 12.71 1.69 2.38
C LEU A 108 11.89 0.42 2.17
N ILE A 109 11.92 -0.54 3.10
CA ILE A 109 11.15 -1.79 3.00
C ILE A 109 9.64 -1.51 2.91
N ILE A 110 9.13 -0.56 3.71
CA ILE A 110 7.71 -0.17 3.69
C ILE A 110 7.33 0.49 2.36
N ALA A 111 8.17 1.39 1.85
CA ALA A 111 7.90 2.08 0.59
C ALA A 111 7.99 1.14 -0.63
N SER A 112 8.72 0.02 -0.50
CA SER A 112 9.04 -0.87 -1.59
C SER A 112 8.35 -2.22 -1.51
N TRP A 113 8.89 -3.12 -0.69
CA TRP A 113 8.47 -4.51 -0.57
C TRP A 113 6.99 -4.65 -0.22
N GLN A 114 6.48 -3.79 0.66
CA GLN A 114 5.09 -3.86 1.11
C GLN A 114 4.05 -3.51 0.06
N LYS A 115 4.44 -2.81 -1.00
CA LYS A 115 3.52 -2.48 -2.09
C LYS A 115 3.35 -3.65 -3.06
N ILE A 116 4.32 -4.56 -3.17
CA ILE A 116 4.33 -5.63 -4.18
C ILE A 116 3.12 -6.55 -4.02
N ALA A 117 2.86 -7.09 -2.84
CA ALA A 117 1.78 -8.05 -2.66
C ALA A 117 0.38 -7.45 -2.93
N PRO A 118 -0.01 -6.29 -2.35
CA PRO A 118 -1.27 -5.63 -2.71
C PRO A 118 -1.41 -5.31 -4.20
N LEU A 119 -0.34 -4.86 -4.85
CA LEU A 119 -0.33 -4.57 -6.29
C LEU A 119 -0.54 -5.83 -7.14
N THR A 120 0.00 -6.99 -6.73
CA THR A 120 -0.25 -8.24 -7.45
C THR A 120 -1.71 -8.70 -7.38
N ILE A 121 -2.38 -8.50 -6.23
CA ILE A 121 -3.81 -8.81 -6.10
C ILE A 121 -4.64 -7.89 -7.00
N MET A 122 -4.30 -6.60 -7.02
CA MET A 122 -4.95 -5.63 -7.88
C MET A 122 -4.74 -5.95 -9.37
N PHE A 123 -3.55 -6.42 -9.74
CA PHE A 123 -3.25 -6.89 -11.09
C PHE A 123 -4.10 -8.11 -11.47
N MET A 124 -4.21 -9.12 -10.58
CA MET A 124 -5.02 -10.32 -10.82
C MET A 124 -6.53 -10.01 -10.93
N THR A 125 -7.00 -8.99 -10.21
CA THR A 125 -8.44 -8.64 -10.15
C THR A 125 -8.81 -7.44 -11.04
N HIS A 126 -7.88 -6.96 -11.87
CA HIS A 126 -8.01 -5.73 -12.63
C HIS A 126 -9.31 -5.62 -13.44
N ASN A 127 -9.73 -6.71 -14.09
CA ASN A 127 -10.92 -6.73 -14.96
C ASN A 127 -12.24 -6.48 -14.20
N HIS A 128 -12.28 -6.74 -12.89
CA HIS A 128 -13.49 -6.67 -12.07
C HIS A 128 -13.56 -5.41 -11.21
N LEU A 129 -12.48 -4.63 -11.12
CA LEU A 129 -12.42 -3.45 -10.27
C LEU A 129 -13.22 -2.28 -10.88
N PRO A 130 -13.93 -1.49 -10.05
CA PRO A 130 -14.71 -0.35 -10.53
C PRO A 130 -13.79 0.77 -11.03
N THR A 131 -13.72 0.92 -12.35
CA THR A 131 -12.82 1.87 -13.04
C THR A 131 -13.03 3.31 -12.59
N LYS A 132 -14.29 3.77 -12.49
CA LYS A 132 -14.62 5.14 -12.04
C LYS A 132 -14.03 5.45 -10.66
N LEU A 133 -14.18 4.53 -9.71
CA LEU A 133 -13.65 4.71 -8.36
C LEU A 133 -12.12 4.74 -8.38
N MET A 134 -11.50 3.84 -9.14
CA MET A 134 -10.05 3.75 -9.29
C MET A 134 -9.43 5.05 -9.85
N VAL A 135 -10.02 5.65 -10.89
CA VAL A 135 -9.56 6.94 -11.43
C VAL A 135 -9.73 8.05 -10.40
N THR A 136 -10.89 8.13 -9.74
CA THR A 136 -11.14 9.20 -8.75
C THR A 136 -10.14 9.17 -7.60
N VAL A 137 -9.84 7.97 -7.08
CA VAL A 137 -8.83 7.78 -6.04
C VAL A 137 -7.43 8.11 -6.56
N GLY A 138 -7.11 7.67 -7.77
CA GLY A 138 -5.85 7.98 -8.43
C GLY A 138 -5.58 9.48 -8.51
N ILE A 139 -6.54 10.25 -9.04
CA ILE A 139 -6.44 11.72 -9.14
C ILE A 139 -6.38 12.38 -7.75
N MET A 140 -7.20 11.92 -6.80
CA MET A 140 -7.16 12.48 -5.44
C MET A 140 -5.79 12.27 -4.78
N SER A 141 -5.20 11.09 -4.95
CA SER A 141 -3.88 10.78 -4.38
C SER A 141 -2.73 11.53 -5.05
N THR A 142 -2.80 11.82 -6.35
CA THR A 142 -1.79 12.68 -7.00
C THR A 142 -1.87 14.13 -6.49
N ILE A 143 -3.07 14.68 -6.33
CA ILE A 143 -3.28 16.04 -5.80
C ILE A 143 -2.77 16.13 -4.36
N ILE A 144 -3.22 15.22 -3.50
CA ILE A 144 -2.85 15.20 -2.07
C ILE A 144 -1.35 14.94 -1.88
N GLY A 145 -0.78 14.01 -2.65
CA GLY A 145 0.65 13.75 -2.61
C GLY A 145 1.47 14.96 -3.07
N GLY A 146 1.02 15.65 -4.11
CA GLY A 146 1.67 16.86 -4.63
C GLY A 146 1.65 17.99 -3.61
N TRP A 147 0.47 18.40 -3.15
CA TRP A 147 0.35 19.48 -2.16
C TRP A 147 0.96 19.13 -0.80
N GLY A 148 0.81 17.89 -0.36
CA GLY A 148 1.39 17.40 0.89
C GLY A 148 2.91 17.44 0.91
N SER A 149 3.56 17.29 -0.26
CA SER A 149 5.02 17.32 -0.36
C SER A 149 5.63 18.71 -0.16
N ILE A 150 4.93 19.78 -0.54
CA ILE A 150 5.46 21.16 -0.55
C ILE A 150 5.75 21.66 0.88
N ASN A 151 4.95 21.24 1.86
CA ASN A 151 5.03 21.74 3.24
C ASN A 151 5.85 20.83 4.18
N GLN A 152 6.70 19.95 3.66
CA GLN A 152 7.47 19.02 4.48
C GLN A 152 8.97 19.28 4.39
N THR A 153 9.58 19.59 5.53
CA THR A 153 11.04 19.74 5.66
C THR A 153 11.74 18.40 5.90
N GLN A 154 11.00 17.40 6.39
CA GLN A 154 11.53 16.08 6.73
C GLN A 154 11.58 15.18 5.50
N LEU A 155 12.79 14.75 5.11
CA LEU A 155 13.00 13.94 3.90
C LEU A 155 12.18 12.64 3.90
N ARG A 156 11.98 11.98 5.05
CA ARG A 156 11.17 10.75 5.10
C ARG A 156 9.69 11.00 4.83
N LYS A 157 9.14 12.12 5.30
CA LYS A 157 7.77 12.53 4.96
C LYS A 157 7.65 12.95 3.51
N LEU A 158 8.68 13.62 2.96
CA LEU A 158 8.73 13.94 1.53
C LEU A 158 8.66 12.65 0.69
N MET A 159 9.45 11.62 1.05
CA MET A 159 9.43 10.31 0.38
C MET A 159 8.10 9.58 0.56
N ALA A 160 7.42 9.76 1.69
CA ALA A 160 6.07 9.25 1.88
C ALA A 160 5.09 9.83 0.86
N TYR A 161 5.09 11.17 0.70
CA TYR A 161 4.22 11.86 -0.26
C TYR A 161 4.57 11.54 -1.71
N SER A 162 5.85 11.40 -2.07
CA SER A 162 6.23 10.93 -3.41
C SER A 162 5.73 9.50 -3.70
N SER A 163 5.63 8.67 -2.66
CA SER A 163 5.08 7.32 -2.79
C SER A 163 3.55 7.33 -2.98
N ILE A 164 2.86 8.33 -2.43
CA ILE A 164 1.42 8.55 -2.58
C ILE A 164 1.13 9.07 -4.00
N THR A 165 1.92 10.02 -4.52
CA THR A 165 1.76 10.50 -5.89
C THR A 165 2.02 9.41 -6.91
N ASN A 166 3.09 8.62 -6.73
CA ASN A 166 3.36 7.52 -7.65
C ASN A 166 2.25 6.48 -7.62
N LEU A 167 1.75 6.12 -6.44
CA LEU A 167 0.59 5.23 -6.34
C LEU A 167 -0.62 5.80 -7.09
N GLY A 168 -0.88 7.10 -6.99
CA GLY A 168 -1.96 7.74 -7.73
C GLY A 168 -1.85 7.56 -9.24
N TRP A 169 -0.66 7.79 -9.81
CA TRP A 169 -0.40 7.51 -11.21
C TRP A 169 -0.58 6.04 -11.55
N THR A 170 -0.11 5.13 -10.70
CA THR A 170 -0.30 3.69 -10.95
C THR A 170 -1.77 3.32 -10.98
N MET A 171 -2.61 3.83 -10.07
CA MET A 171 -4.05 3.56 -10.04
C MET A 171 -4.75 4.05 -11.32
N VAL A 172 -4.40 5.23 -11.80
CA VAL A 172 -4.95 5.77 -13.06
C VAL A 172 -4.52 4.88 -14.23
N ILE A 173 -3.23 4.57 -14.36
CA ILE A 173 -2.70 3.75 -15.46
C ILE A 173 -3.27 2.32 -15.43
N PHE A 174 -3.53 1.78 -14.24
CA PHE A 174 -4.16 0.47 -14.10
C PHE A 174 -5.47 0.39 -14.86
N THR A 175 -6.28 1.46 -14.96
CA THR A 175 -7.54 1.43 -15.73
C THR A 175 -7.35 1.26 -17.24
N ILE A 176 -6.18 1.62 -17.76
CA ILE A 176 -5.88 1.63 -19.20
C ILE A 176 -5.11 0.37 -19.56
N SER A 177 -3.99 0.13 -18.87
CA SER A 177 -3.23 -1.11 -19.04
C SER A 177 -2.48 -1.50 -17.76
N PRO A 178 -2.73 -2.72 -17.24
CA PRO A 178 -2.11 -3.15 -16.00
C PRO A 178 -0.59 -3.37 -16.16
N HIS A 179 -0.11 -3.69 -17.36
CA HIS A 179 1.32 -3.85 -17.63
C HIS A 179 2.09 -2.53 -17.52
N LEU A 180 1.58 -1.42 -18.07
CA LEU A 180 2.24 -0.10 -17.90
C LEU A 180 2.24 0.33 -16.43
N ALA A 181 1.19 0.00 -15.68
CA ALA A 181 1.15 0.29 -14.26
C ALA A 181 2.25 -0.46 -13.50
N THR A 182 2.47 -1.75 -13.80
CA THR A 182 3.58 -2.52 -13.20
C THR A 182 4.94 -1.95 -13.54
N LEU A 183 5.13 -1.46 -14.78
CA LEU A 183 6.36 -0.78 -15.19
C LEU A 183 6.62 0.45 -14.32
N ASN A 184 5.60 1.29 -14.10
CA ASN A 184 5.73 2.50 -13.27
C ASN A 184 6.11 2.20 -11.81
N ILE A 185 5.60 1.10 -11.26
CA ILE A 185 6.02 0.66 -9.92
C ILE A 185 7.48 0.23 -9.93
N ILE A 186 7.89 -0.58 -10.91
CA ILE A 186 9.28 -1.07 -10.99
C ILE A 186 10.26 0.10 -11.14
N THR A 187 9.97 1.08 -12.00
CA THR A 187 10.83 2.27 -12.16
C THR A 187 10.93 3.06 -10.86
N TYR A 188 9.82 3.26 -10.15
CA TYR A 188 9.83 3.93 -8.85
C TYR A 188 10.64 3.18 -7.80
N MET A 189 10.53 1.86 -7.74
CA MET A 189 11.31 1.00 -6.83
C MET A 189 12.81 1.13 -7.07
N ILE A 190 13.22 1.20 -8.34
CA ILE A 190 14.62 1.41 -8.72
C ILE A 190 15.11 2.79 -8.25
N LEU A 191 14.27 3.84 -8.34
CA LEU A 191 14.59 5.19 -7.87
C LEU A 191 14.66 5.30 -6.34
N LEU A 192 13.90 4.48 -5.61
CA LEU A 192 13.89 4.50 -4.14
C LEU A 192 15.21 4.02 -3.52
N ILE A 193 15.85 3.02 -4.10
CA ILE A 193 17.06 2.41 -3.55
C ILE A 193 18.21 3.45 -3.40
N PRO A 194 18.62 4.19 -4.45
CA PRO A 194 19.70 5.15 -4.33
C PRO A 194 19.31 6.32 -3.41
N THR A 195 18.08 6.81 -3.48
CA THR A 195 17.61 7.93 -2.64
C THR A 195 17.65 7.61 -1.15
N PHE A 196 17.10 6.46 -0.73
CA PHE A 196 17.18 6.03 0.68
C PHE A 196 18.62 5.71 1.12
N SER A 197 19.46 5.18 0.23
CA SER A 197 20.87 4.94 0.55
C SER A 197 21.64 6.24 0.82
N LEU A 198 21.37 7.29 0.04
CA LEU A 198 21.96 8.63 0.22
C LEU A 198 21.47 9.27 1.52
N ILE A 199 20.16 9.21 1.79
CA ILE A 199 19.57 9.73 3.04
C ILE A 199 20.23 9.05 4.26
N LYS A 200 20.50 7.74 4.20
CA LYS A 200 21.19 7.01 5.27
C LYS A 200 22.64 7.48 5.45
N LYS A 201 23.38 7.66 4.34
CA LYS A 201 24.79 8.09 4.38
C LYS A 201 24.97 9.52 4.88
N MET A 202 24.06 10.43 4.55
CA MET A 202 24.17 11.83 4.93
C MET A 202 23.86 12.09 6.42
N SER A 203 23.53 11.07 7.22
CA SER A 203 23.20 11.19 8.66
C SER A 203 22.18 12.29 8.98
N LEU A 204 21.29 12.61 8.03
CA LEU A 204 20.36 13.73 8.15
C LEU A 204 19.34 13.44 9.25
N LYS A 205 19.13 14.43 10.14
CA LYS A 205 18.34 14.34 11.38
C LYS A 205 17.21 13.31 11.29
N THR A 206 17.43 12.20 11.98
CA THR A 206 16.53 11.04 11.99
C THR A 206 15.55 11.06 13.17
N LEU A 207 15.61 12.07 14.04
CA LEU A 207 14.67 12.35 15.11
C LEU A 207 14.57 13.87 15.30
#